data_AF-A0A6N2DVF8-F1
#
_entry.id   AF-A0A6N2DVF8-F1
#
_cell.length_a   1.000
_cell.length_b   1.000
_cell.length_c   1.000
_cell.angle_alpha   90.00
_cell.angle_beta   90.00
_cell.angle_gamma   90.00
#
_symmetry.space_group_name_H-M   'P 1'
#
loop_
_entity.id
_entity.type
_entity.pdbx_description
1 polymer ?
#
loop_
_entity_poly.entity_id
_entity_poly.type
_entity_poly.pdbx_seq_one_letter_code
_entity_poly.pdbx_strand_id
1 'polypeptide(L)'
;MNARRPHRLAVLALVAVMGLSACASTPSSKRVAEDMVDRMVVQGQISEATGECMREQIDEYSPDDLQGIAESADAGNTDGVAALARFERDLAACNS
;
A
#
# COMPACT_ATOMS: atom_id res chain seq x y z
N MET A 1 -31.51 1.58 23.03
CA MET A 1 -30.81 0.50 22.29
C MET A 1 -30.49 1.04 20.89
N ASN A 2 -29.38 1.76 20.73
CA ASN A 2 -29.02 2.32 19.42
C ASN A 2 -28.25 1.26 18.62
N ALA A 3 -28.90 0.71 17.60
CA ALA A 3 -28.30 -0.19 16.64
C ALA A 3 -27.22 0.57 15.84
N ARG A 4 -25.96 0.38 16.22
CA ARG A 4 -24.81 0.78 15.38
C ARG A 4 -24.81 -0.16 14.18
N ARG A 5 -25.24 0.35 13.02
CA ARG A 5 -25.15 -0.39 11.75
C ARG A 5 -23.66 -0.61 11.42
N PRO A 6 -23.19 -1.83 11.19
CA PRO A 6 -21.85 -2.06 10.69
C PRO A 6 -21.80 -1.57 9.25
N HIS A 7 -21.04 -0.51 8.99
CA HIS A 7 -20.59 -0.16 7.65
C HIS A 7 -19.69 -1.30 7.17
N ARG A 8 -20.28 -2.28 6.49
CA ARG A 8 -19.54 -3.24 5.67
C ARG A 8 -18.99 -2.45 4.48
N LEU A 9 -17.83 -1.85 4.67
CA LEU A 9 -17.06 -1.25 3.59
C LEU A 9 -16.65 -2.39 2.66
N ALA A 10 -17.28 -2.42 1.49
CA ALA A 10 -16.94 -3.32 0.41
C ALA A 10 -15.55 -2.95 -0.10
N VAL A 11 -14.57 -3.84 0.09
CA VAL A 11 -13.24 -3.73 -0.49
C VAL A 11 -13.40 -3.90 -2.01
N LEU A 12 -13.28 -2.81 -2.75
CA LEU A 12 -13.28 -2.82 -4.22
C LEU A 12 -11.94 -3.38 -4.70
N ALA A 13 -11.99 -4.54 -5.35
CA ALA A 13 -10.85 -5.17 -6.00
C ALA A 13 -10.32 -4.27 -7.14
N LEU A 14 -9.12 -3.72 -6.97
CA LEU A 14 -8.39 -2.96 -7.99
C LEU A 14 -7.43 -3.89 -8.73
N VAL A 15 -7.92 -4.61 -9.72
CA VAL A 15 -7.05 -5.32 -10.68
C VAL A 15 -7.58 -5.08 -12.09
N ALA A 16 -7.04 -4.05 -12.75
CA ALA A 16 -7.03 -3.95 -14.21
C ALA A 16 -6.03 -2.88 -14.68
N VAL A 17 -4.77 -3.26 -14.87
CA VAL A 17 -3.87 -2.56 -15.80
C VAL A 17 -3.18 -3.60 -16.68
N MET A 18 -3.78 -3.89 -17.84
CA MET A 18 -3.10 -4.55 -18.94
C MET A 18 -2.79 -3.51 -20.02
N GLY A 19 -1.51 -3.43 -20.44
CA GLY A 19 -1.20 -3.14 -21.85
C GLY A 19 -0.66 -1.77 -22.24
N LEU A 20 0.29 -1.18 -21.48
CA LEU A 20 1.13 -0.07 -22.00
C LEU A 20 2.62 -0.44 -21.89
N SER A 21 3.09 -1.31 -22.77
CA SER A 21 4.50 -1.70 -22.93
C SER A 21 5.29 -0.73 -23.80
N ALA A 22 5.24 0.57 -23.49
CA ALA A 22 6.13 1.58 -24.06
C ALA A 22 6.72 2.41 -22.92
N CYS A 23 8.04 2.34 -22.75
CA CYS A 23 8.88 2.88 -21.66
C CYS A 23 8.92 1.97 -20.40
N ALA A 24 9.69 0.88 -20.49
CA ALA A 24 9.94 -0.05 -19.39
C ALA A 24 10.97 0.50 -18.40
N SER A 25 10.57 1.52 -17.65
CA SER A 25 11.09 1.73 -16.30
C SER A 25 9.92 1.41 -15.38
N THR A 26 9.76 0.14 -15.02
CA THR A 26 8.84 -0.23 -13.94
C THR A 26 9.25 0.63 -12.74
N PRO A 27 8.39 1.56 -12.27
CA PRO A 27 8.75 2.36 -11.11
C PRO A 27 9.03 1.41 -9.95
N SER A 28 10.05 1.71 -9.14
CA SER A 28 10.35 0.87 -7.99
C SER A 28 9.11 0.77 -7.09
N SER A 29 8.91 -0.39 -6.46
CA SER A 29 7.79 -0.61 -5.54
C SER A 29 7.69 0.48 -4.46
N LYS A 30 8.84 1.03 -4.07
CA LYS A 30 8.94 2.21 -3.19
C LYS A 30 8.20 3.43 -3.74
N ARG A 31 8.47 3.83 -4.99
CA ARG A 31 7.81 4.98 -5.62
C ARG A 31 6.32 4.77 -5.78
N VAL A 32 5.89 3.55 -6.05
CA VAL A 32 4.46 3.21 -6.16
C VAL A 32 3.78 3.35 -4.79
N ALA A 33 4.42 2.88 -3.71
CA ALA A 33 3.89 3.01 -2.35
C ALA A 33 3.79 4.49 -1.92
N GLU A 34 4.84 5.29 -2.16
CA GLU A 34 4.83 6.74 -1.90
C GLU A 34 3.71 7.46 -2.66
N ASP A 35 3.56 7.19 -3.97
CA ASP A 35 2.52 7.82 -4.80
C ASP A 35 1.10 7.48 -4.30
N MET A 36 0.88 6.24 -3.85
CA MET A 36 -0.41 5.86 -3.27
C MET A 36 -0.70 6.64 -1.99
N VAL A 37 0.28 6.81 -1.10
CA VAL A 37 0.13 7.62 0.12
C VAL A 37 -0.21 9.07 -0.24
N ASP A 38 0.54 9.66 -1.17
CA ASP A 38 0.31 11.04 -1.60
C ASP A 38 -1.09 11.23 -2.22
N ARG A 39 -1.56 10.26 -3.02
CA ARG A 39 -2.92 10.31 -3.56
C ARG A 39 -3.99 10.20 -2.47
N MET A 40 -3.77 9.39 -1.43
CA MET A 40 -4.69 9.32 -0.29
C MET A 40 -4.76 10.65 0.48
N VAL A 41 -3.63 11.35 0.64
CA VAL A 41 -3.59 12.70 1.25
C VAL A 41 -4.36 13.69 0.38
N VAL A 42 -4.06 13.76 -0.93
CA VAL A 42 -4.71 14.69 -1.88
C VAL A 42 -6.22 14.47 -1.95
N GLN A 43 -6.68 13.22 -1.84
CA GLN A 43 -8.09 12.87 -1.84
C GLN A 43 -8.77 13.06 -0.48
N GLY A 44 -8.02 13.48 0.55
CA GLY A 44 -8.54 13.67 1.91
C GLY A 44 -8.93 12.37 2.62
N GLN A 45 -8.41 11.22 2.16
CA GLN A 45 -8.65 9.92 2.78
C GLN A 45 -7.84 9.74 4.07
N ILE A 46 -6.67 10.37 4.14
CA ILE A 46 -5.80 10.45 5.33
C ILE A 46 -5.32 11.89 5.53
N SER A 47 -4.92 12.23 6.75
CA SER A 47 -4.33 13.55 7.04
C SER A 47 -2.91 13.68 6.49
N GLU A 48 -2.41 14.90 6.30
CA GLU A 48 -1.01 15.14 5.90
C GLU A 48 -0.02 14.53 6.90
N ALA A 49 -0.29 14.62 8.20
CA ALA A 49 0.54 14.04 9.25
C ALA A 49 0.57 12.50 9.20
N THR A 50 -0.57 11.87 8.93
CA THR A 50 -0.65 10.42 8.71
C THR A 50 0.14 10.01 7.46
N GLY A 51 0.02 10.79 6.37
CA GLY A 51 0.77 10.56 5.16
C GLY A 51 2.28 10.70 5.35
N GLU A 52 2.73 11.66 6.16
CA GLU A 52 4.15 11.83 6.49
C GLU A 52 4.69 10.63 7.25
N CYS A 53 4.01 10.19 8.32
CA CYS A 53 4.40 8.97 9.02
C CYS A 53 4.45 7.75 8.09
N MET A 54 3.46 7.57 7.21
CA MET A 54 3.44 6.45 6.27
C MET A 54 4.63 6.50 5.29
N ARG A 55 5.04 7.68 4.82
CA ARG A 55 6.23 7.83 3.97
C ARG A 55 7.52 7.51 4.73
N GLU A 56 7.65 7.95 5.98
CA GLU A 56 8.79 7.60 6.82
C GLU A 56 8.89 6.08 7.02
N GLN A 57 7.76 5.40 7.24
CA GLN A 57 7.72 3.93 7.33
C GLN A 57 8.11 3.25 6.01
N ILE A 58 7.67 3.78 4.86
CA ILE A 58 8.11 3.28 3.55
C ILE A 58 9.62 3.48 3.37
N ASP A 59 10.18 4.58 3.90
CA ASP A 59 11.61 4.87 3.83
C ASP A 59 12.48 3.91 4.64
N GLU A 60 11.95 3.29 5.70
CA GLU A 60 12.65 2.25 6.46
C GLU A 60 12.89 0.97 5.65
N TYR A 61 12.05 0.70 4.64
CA TYR A 61 12.21 -0.46 3.77
C TYR A 61 13.15 -0.15 2.60
N SER A 62 14.07 -1.07 2.31
CA SER A 62 14.91 -0.93 1.13
C SER A 62 14.07 -1.11 -0.15
N PRO A 63 14.47 -0.51 -1.29
CA PRO A 63 13.80 -0.73 -2.56
C PRO A 63 13.71 -2.21 -2.94
N ASP A 64 14.75 -3.00 -2.63
CA ASP A 64 14.80 -4.43 -2.90
C ASP A 64 13.85 -5.22 -2.01
N ASP A 65 13.67 -4.82 -0.74
CA ASP A 65 12.69 -5.44 0.16
C ASP A 65 11.27 -5.22 -0.38
N LEU A 66 10.94 -3.98 -0.79
CA LEU A 66 9.62 -3.66 -1.33
C LEU A 66 9.37 -4.34 -2.68
N GLN A 67 10.41 -4.48 -3.52
CA GLN A 67 10.35 -5.24 -4.76
C GLN A 67 10.08 -6.73 -4.48
N GLY A 68 10.85 -7.33 -3.57
CA GLY A 68 10.71 -8.73 -3.19
C GLY A 68 9.37 -9.06 -2.53
N ILE A 69 8.84 -8.15 -1.70
CA ILE A 69 7.50 -8.25 -1.12
C ILE A 69 6.45 -8.26 -2.22
N ALA A 70 6.51 -7.29 -3.15
CA ALA A 70 5.54 -7.18 -4.23
C ALA A 70 5.54 -8.42 -5.14
N GLU A 71 6.71 -8.88 -5.56
CA GLU A 71 6.86 -10.05 -6.44
C GLU A 71 6.44 -11.35 -5.76
N SER A 72 6.82 -11.54 -4.50
CA SER A 72 6.48 -12.75 -3.74
C SER A 72 4.98 -12.80 -3.41
N ALA A 73 4.36 -11.66 -3.13
CA ALA A 73 2.92 -11.56 -2.92
C ALA A 73 2.13 -11.83 -4.20
N ASP A 74 2.55 -11.27 -5.35
CA ASP A 74 1.94 -11.51 -6.66
C ASP A 74 2.03 -12.99 -7.08
N ALA A 75 3.16 -13.64 -6.79
CA ALA A 75 3.36 -15.06 -7.02
C ALA A 75 2.57 -15.97 -6.06
N GLY A 76 1.88 -15.41 -5.06
CA GLY A 76 1.13 -16.17 -4.05
C GLY A 76 2.00 -16.95 -3.08
N ASN A 77 3.26 -16.57 -2.90
CA ASN A 77 4.16 -17.18 -1.92
C ASN A 77 3.73 -16.77 -0.51
N THR A 78 3.56 -17.75 0.39
CA THR A 78 3.18 -17.52 1.79
C THR A 78 4.11 -16.55 2.52
N ASP A 79 5.40 -16.58 2.22
CA ASP A 79 6.38 -15.67 2.82
C ASP A 79 6.18 -14.23 2.32
N GLY A 80 5.86 -14.08 1.03
CA GLY A 80 5.50 -12.79 0.42
C GLY A 80 4.23 -12.20 1.00
N VAL A 81 3.20 -13.02 1.18
CA VAL A 81 1.94 -12.61 1.83
C VAL A 81 2.17 -12.19 3.28
N ALA A 82 3.00 -12.94 4.02
CA ALA A 82 3.34 -12.58 5.40
C ALA A 82 4.13 -11.27 5.50
N ALA A 83 5.06 -11.05 4.56
CA ALA A 83 5.85 -9.83 4.49
C ALA A 83 4.99 -8.61 4.07
N LEU A 84 4.06 -8.79 3.13
CA LEU A 84 3.07 -7.76 2.76
C LEU A 84 2.18 -7.40 3.96
N ALA A 85 1.66 -8.40 4.67
CA ALA A 85 0.86 -8.16 5.88
C ALA A 85 1.65 -7.44 6.98
N ARG A 86 2.97 -7.65 7.06
CA ARG A 86 3.83 -6.90 7.98
C ARG A 86 3.96 -5.45 7.56
N PHE A 87 4.28 -5.20 6.30
CA PHE A 87 4.35 -3.86 5.73
C PHE A 87 3.05 -3.07 5.96
N GLU A 88 1.88 -3.69 5.69
CA GLU A 88 0.57 -3.06 5.92
C GLU A 88 0.32 -2.69 7.39
N ARG A 89 0.76 -3.53 8.35
CA ARG A 89 0.65 -3.21 9.79
C ARG A 89 1.54 -2.05 10.18
N ASP A 90 2.76 -1.99 9.65
CA ASP A 90 3.70 -0.92 9.96
C ASP A 90 3.17 0.43 9.45
N LEU A 91 2.47 0.45 8.30
CA LEU A 91 1.75 1.62 7.82
C LEU A 91 0.49 1.93 8.65
N ALA A 92 -0.25 0.91 9.09
CA ALA A 92 -1.45 1.12 9.90
C ALA A 92 -1.14 1.73 11.27
N ALA A 93 0.07 1.54 11.80
CA ALA A 93 0.54 2.19 13.03
C ALA A 93 0.57 3.72 12.94
N CYS A 94 0.62 4.30 11.74
CA CYS A 94 0.56 5.76 11.54
C CYS A 94 -0.84 6.37 11.72
N ASN A 95 -1.87 5.52 11.83
CA ASN A 95 -3.26 5.95 11.94
C ASN A 95 -3.92 5.50 13.27
N SER A 96 -3.11 5.32 14.32
CA SER A 96 -3.54 4.91 15.66
C SER A 96 -3.55 6.07 16.65
#